data_AF-D8MJY5-F1
#
_entry.id   AF-D8MJY5-F1
#
_cell.length_a   1.000
_cell.length_b   1.000
_cell.length_c   1.000
_cell.angle_alpha   90.00
_cell.angle_beta   90.00
_cell.angle_gamma   90.00
#
_symmetry.space_group_name_H-M   'P 1'
#
loop_
_entity.id
_entity.type
_entity.pdbx_description
1 polymer ?
#
loop_
_entity_poly.entity_id
_entity_poly.type
_entity_poly.pdbx_seq_one_letter_code
_entity_poly.pdbx_strand_id
1 'polypeptide(L)'
;MSTYYTDKLGFNQVEDPPQPGKRWVVVTPNSGRDCNLLLALASNDRQEGFIGNQCGGRLFLFLQTDDFWRDYNAMKAKGVHFC
;
A
#
# COMPACT_ATOMS: atom_id res chain seq x y z
N MET A 1 7.08 6.28 1.85
CA MET A 1 6.52 4.94 1.57
C MET A 1 5.12 4.83 2.15
N SER A 2 4.96 4.86 3.48
CA SER A 2 3.63 4.79 4.13
C SER A 2 2.70 5.94 3.74
N THR A 3 3.22 7.16 3.60
CA THR A 3 2.45 8.36 3.20
C THR A 3 1.69 8.21 1.89
N TYR A 4 2.18 7.40 0.94
CA TYR A 4 1.38 7.12 -0.27
C TYR A 4 0.13 6.31 0.07
N TYR A 5 0.28 5.25 0.85
CA TYR A 5 -0.84 4.39 1.25
C TYR A 5 -1.82 5.14 2.16
N THR A 6 -1.32 5.90 3.14
CA THR A 6 -2.19 6.62 4.08
C THR A 6 -2.81 7.86 3.46
N ASP A 7 -2.00 8.71 2.83
CA ASP A 7 -2.46 10.04 2.45
C ASP A 7 -3.12 10.00 1.08
N LYS A 8 -2.55 9.26 0.12
CA LYS A 8 -3.05 9.17 -1.26
C LYS A 8 -4.16 8.13 -1.40
N LEU A 9 -3.92 6.90 -0.95
CA LEU A 9 -4.89 5.81 -1.04
C LEU A 9 -5.92 5.80 0.11
N GLY A 10 -5.70 6.58 1.17
CA GLY A 10 -6.63 6.69 2.29
C GLY A 10 -6.62 5.48 3.24
N PHE A 11 -5.57 4.66 3.21
CA PHE A 11 -5.45 3.51 4.09
C PHE A 11 -5.14 3.97 5.51
N ASN A 12 -5.58 3.19 6.50
CA ASN A 12 -5.25 3.44 7.89
C ASN A 12 -3.97 2.69 8.26
N GLN A 13 -3.08 3.33 9.02
CA GLN A 13 -1.95 2.62 9.63
C GLN A 13 -2.45 1.77 10.79
N VAL A 14 -2.09 0.49 10.79
CA VAL A 14 -2.42 -0.47 11.84
C VAL A 14 -1.23 -0.63 12.79
N GLU A 15 -0.03 -0.83 12.25
CA GLU A 15 1.18 -1.06 13.03
C GLU A 15 2.40 -0.39 12.37
N ASP A 16 3.28 0.21 13.16
CA ASP A 16 4.64 0.64 12.73
C ASP A 16 5.62 0.49 13.90
N PRO A 17 5.86 -0.73 14.40
CA PRO A 17 6.78 -0.94 15.51
C PRO A 17 8.22 -0.72 15.04
N PRO A 18 9.08 -0.09 15.86
CA PRO A 18 10.50 0.00 15.57
C PRO A 18 11.11 -1.41 15.51
N GLN A 19 11.82 -1.73 14.42
CA GLN A 19 12.56 -2.98 14.29
C GLN A 19 14.03 -2.71 13.97
N PRO A 20 14.99 -3.41 14.62
CA PRO A 20 16.41 -3.28 14.30
C PRO A 20 16.69 -3.62 12.83
N GLY A 21 17.18 -2.64 12.07
CA GLY A 21 17.61 -2.83 10.67
C GLY A 21 16.48 -3.13 9.69
N LYS A 22 15.21 -2.97 10.08
CA LYS A 22 14.04 -3.23 9.22
C LYS A 22 12.97 -2.18 9.44
N ARG A 23 12.21 -1.88 8.39
CA ARG A 23 10.98 -1.08 8.48
C ARG A 23 9.79 -1.98 8.22
N TRP A 24 8.84 -2.00 9.15
CA TRP A 24 7.67 -2.86 9.15
C TRP A 24 6.44 -2.00 9.38
N VAL A 25 5.70 -1.69 8.32
CA VAL A 25 4.48 -0.89 8.42
C VAL A 25 3.32 -1.72 7.93
N VAL A 26 2.31 -1.91 8.77
CA VAL A 26 1.06 -2.57 8.40
C VAL A 26 0.00 -1.49 8.18
N VAL A 27 -0.65 -1.53 7.03
CA VAL A 27 -1.76 -0.62 6.67
C VAL A 27 -3.00 -1.43 6.30
N THR A 28 -4.18 -0.84 6.46
CA THR A 28 -5.46 -1.43 6.07
C THR A 28 -6.25 -0.47 5.19
N PRO A 29 -6.84 -0.94 4.07
CA PRO A 29 -7.75 -0.12 3.27
C PRO A 29 -9.06 0.21 4.01
N ASN A 30 -9.47 -0.60 4.99
CA ASN A 30 -10.70 -0.38 5.73
C ASN A 30 -10.57 -0.98 7.14
N SER A 31 -10.66 -0.14 8.16
CA SER A 31 -10.52 -0.53 9.57
C SER A 31 -11.60 -1.51 10.07
N GLY A 32 -12.68 -1.73 9.33
CA GLY A 32 -13.72 -2.71 9.64
C GLY A 32 -13.59 -4.06 8.93
N ARG A 33 -12.47 -4.33 8.23
CA ARG A 33 -12.24 -5.60 7.52
C ARG A 33 -10.89 -6.21 7.91
N ASP A 34 -10.81 -7.54 7.90
CA ASP A 34 -9.59 -8.30 8.26
C ASP A 34 -8.54 -8.38 7.13
N CYS A 35 -8.45 -7.36 6.28
CA CYS A 35 -7.47 -7.30 5.21
C CYS A 35 -6.42 -6.24 5.51
N ASN A 36 -5.18 -6.67 5.72
CA ASN A 36 -4.04 -5.81 5.99
C ASN A 36 -2.93 -6.03 4.95
N LEU A 37 -2.21 -4.96 4.63
CA LEU A 37 -1.05 -4.97 3.74
C LEU A 37 0.20 -4.61 4.53
N LEU A 38 1.19 -5.49 4.52
CA LEU A 38 2.52 -5.23 5.07
C LEU A 38 3.40 -4.55 4.02
N LEU A 39 4.00 -3.42 4.40
CA LEU A 39 5.02 -2.71 3.66
C LEU A 39 6.38 -3.00 4.30
N ALA A 40 7.13 -3.91 3.70
CA ALA A 40 8.49 -4.24 4.11
C ALA A 40 9.50 -3.56 3.19
N LEU A 41 10.52 -2.94 3.78
CA LEU A 41 11.65 -2.40 3.03
C LEU A 41 12.56 -3.57 2.57
N ALA A 42 13.04 -3.51 1.33
CA ALA A 42 14.06 -4.45 0.86
C ALA A 42 15.33 -4.34 1.74
N SER A 43 15.96 -5.46 2.07
CA SER A 43 17.08 -5.53 3.00
C SER A 43 18.29 -6.31 2.46
N ASN A 44 18.32 -6.62 1.16
CA ASN A 44 19.46 -7.24 0.46
C ASN A 44 19.31 -7.08 -1.05
N ASP A 45 20.42 -7.25 -1.77
CA ASP A 45 20.53 -7.08 -3.24
C ASP A 45 19.48 -7.90 -4.01
N ARG A 46 19.18 -9.12 -3.55
CA ARG A 46 18.15 -9.98 -4.17
C ARG A 46 16.76 -9.34 -4.07
N GLN A 47 16.42 -8.76 -2.92
CA GLN A 47 15.14 -8.09 -2.72
C GLN A 47 15.05 -6.76 -3.47
N GLU A 48 16.15 -6.00 -3.51
CA GLU A 48 16.22 -4.76 -4.29
C GLU A 48 15.98 -5.02 -5.78
N GLY A 49 16.47 -6.15 -6.31
CA GLY A 49 16.19 -6.59 -7.68
C GLY A 49 14.70 -6.83 -8.01
N PHE A 50 13.81 -6.91 -7.02
CA PHE A 50 12.36 -7.02 -7.24
C PHE A 50 11.62 -5.68 -7.22
N ILE A 51 12.29 -4.56 -6.91
CA ILE A 51 11.65 -3.24 -6.91
C ILE A 51 11.17 -2.89 -8.34
N GLY A 52 9.87 -2.64 -8.48
CA GLY A 52 9.21 -2.43 -9.78
C GLY A 52 8.69 -3.71 -10.44
N ASN A 53 9.07 -4.89 -9.94
CA ASN A 53 8.59 -6.19 -10.41
C ASN A 53 8.07 -7.09 -9.27
N GLN A 54 7.52 -6.49 -8.21
CA GLN A 54 7.09 -7.18 -7.00
C GLN A 54 5.97 -8.21 -7.28
N CYS A 55 5.27 -8.07 -8.40
CA CYS A 55 4.12 -8.91 -8.79
C CYS A 55 4.41 -9.76 -10.04
N GLY A 56 5.68 -9.90 -10.45
CA GLY A 56 6.07 -10.72 -11.59
C GLY A 56 5.41 -10.28 -12.90
N GLY A 57 5.28 -8.98 -13.13
CA GLY A 57 4.65 -8.41 -14.32
C GLY A 57 3.12 -8.57 -14.39
N ARG A 58 2.46 -8.92 -13.29
CA ARG A 58 0.99 -9.05 -13.21
C ARG A 58 0.38 -8.10 -12.19
N LEU A 59 -0.95 -8.09 -12.17
CA LEU A 59 -1.75 -7.38 -11.19
C LEU A 59 -1.32 -7.74 -9.76
N PHE A 60 -1.20 -6.71 -8.91
CA PHE A 60 -0.87 -6.92 -7.50
C PHE A 60 -2.09 -7.34 -6.69
N LEU A 61 -3.11 -6.48 -6.61
CA LEU A 61 -4.26 -6.61 -5.72
C LEU A 61 -5.51 -6.01 -6.38
N PHE A 62 -6.68 -6.50 -5.96
CA PHE A 62 -7.96 -5.81 -6.17
C PHE A 62 -8.37 -5.10 -4.87
N LEU A 63 -8.77 -3.84 -5.00
CA LEU A 63 -9.35 -3.08 -3.88
C LEU A 63 -10.86 -3.04 -4.04
N GLN A 64 -11.58 -3.66 -3.10
CA GLN A 64 -13.05 -3.68 -3.11
C GLN A 64 -13.62 -2.42 -2.48
N THR A 65 -14.53 -1.78 -3.21
CA THR A 65 -15.26 -0.57 -2.79
C THR A 65 -16.77 -0.74 -2.97
N ASP A 66 -17.55 -0.01 -2.19
CA ASP A 66 -19.00 0.16 -2.32
C ASP A 66 -19.39 1.31 -3.25
N ASP A 67 -18.49 2.29 -3.45
CA ASP A 67 -18.67 3.43 -4.33
C ASP A 67 -17.37 3.75 -5.08
N PHE A 68 -17.31 3.26 -6.31
CA PHE A 68 -16.15 3.45 -7.18
C PHE A 68 -15.86 4.92 -7.45
N TRP A 69 -16.88 5.75 -7.71
CA TRP A 69 -16.67 7.13 -8.12
C TRP A 69 -16.21 8.02 -6.96
N ARG A 70 -16.73 7.79 -5.75
CA ARG A 70 -16.24 8.46 -4.54
C ARG A 70 -14.74 8.20 -4.36
N ASP A 71 -14.34 6.94 -4.39
CA ASP A 71 -12.96 6.55 -4.07
C ASP A 71 -12.00 6.93 -5.20
N TYR A 72 -12.40 6.72 -6.47
CA TYR A 72 -11.64 7.18 -7.63
C TYR A 72 -11.37 8.68 -7.59
N ASN A 73 -12.40 9.50 -7.36
CA ASN A 73 -12.24 10.95 -7.35
C ASN A 73 -11.40 11.42 -6.15
N ALA A 74 -11.56 10.80 -4.97
CA ALA A 74 -10.72 11.10 -3.81
C ALA A 74 -9.24 10.79 -4.09
N MET A 75 -8.94 9.61 -4.64
CA MET A 75 -7.58 9.21 -5.02
C MET A 75 -7.01 10.13 -6.11
N LYS A 76 -7.80 10.45 -7.14
CA LYS A 76 -7.39 11.35 -8.23
C LYS A 76 -7.11 12.76 -7.74
N ALA A 77 -7.95 13.33 -6.87
CA ALA A 77 -7.73 14.64 -6.27
C ALA A 77 -6.45 14.69 -5.43
N LYS A 78 -6.05 13.55 -4.86
CA LYS A 78 -4.77 13.38 -4.16
C LYS A 78 -3.60 13.11 -5.11
N GLY A 79 -3.80 12.99 -6.41
CA GLY A 79 -2.74 12.80 -7.41
C GLY A 79 -2.37 11.34 -7.68
N VAL A 80 -3.24 10.38 -7.35
CA VAL A 80 -3.09 8.99 -7.81
C VAL A 80 -3.26 8.92 -9.31
N HIS A 81 -2.34 8.23 -9.99
CA HIS A 81 -2.41 8.00 -11.43
C HIS A 81 -3.27 6.78 -11.74
N PHE A 82 -4.19 6.94 -12.68
CA PHE A 82 -4.98 5.88 -13.29
C PHE A 82 -4.75 5.93 -14.80
N CYS A 83 -4.48 4.80 -15.42
CA CYS A 83 -4.20 4.64 -16.85
C CYS A 83 -5.33 3.93 -17.59
#